data_AF-A0A849R9I6-F1
#
_entry.id   AF-A0A849R9I6-F1
#
_cell.length_a   1.000
_cell.length_b   1.000
_cell.length_c   1.000
_cell.angle_alpha   90.00
_cell.angle_beta   90.00
_cell.angle_gamma   90.00
#
_symmetry.space_group_name_H-M   'P 1'
#
loop_
_entity.id
_entity.type
_entity.pdbx_description
1 polymer ?
#
loop_
_entity_poly.entity_id
_entity_poly.type
_entity_poly.pdbx_seq_one_letter_code
_entity_poly.pdbx_strand_id
1 'polypeptide(L)'
;MRVTLIFLLCFIIYGCQTAAEKQLSSMQNDTKTALSEINACVHKIEINPSYESIAKRYPINWANDPTILQLSDNTVPSDKDIQKIILAFNDMGQCRQLGIKLNKNIMPEIIPISLEAITAEDILTADLVQKKITWGDYNRKRTSLRNDFSAKARVVAAQVGNALAQSHQAEIQHQQEAIKAFSDGFNKGFDNNRTVITNCTGSGITNSVTCISH
;
A
#
# COMPACT_ATOMS: atom_id res chain seq x y z
N MET A 1 -31.00 36.48 6.24
CA MET A 1 -30.77 35.13 6.84
C MET A 1 -30.87 33.95 5.87
N ARG A 2 -31.39 34.06 4.63
CA ARG A 2 -31.45 32.92 3.70
C ARG A 2 -30.15 32.61 2.93
N VAL A 3 -29.24 33.58 2.80
CA VAL A 3 -27.98 33.43 2.03
C VAL A 3 -26.91 32.63 2.79
N THR A 4 -26.93 32.65 4.12
CA THR A 4 -25.97 31.87 4.96
C THR A 4 -26.24 30.36 4.96
N LEU A 5 -27.47 29.92 4.65
CA LEU A 5 -27.82 28.50 4.63
C LEU A 5 -27.30 27.77 3.36
N ILE A 6 -27.16 28.50 2.25
CA ILE A 6 -26.70 27.95 0.95
C ILE A 6 -25.19 27.69 0.98
N PHE A 7 -24.40 28.56 1.62
CA PHE A 7 -22.96 28.36 1.78
C PHE A 7 -22.61 27.16 2.68
N LEU A 8 -23.46 26.84 3.66
CA LEU A 8 -23.22 25.71 4.56
C LEU A 8 -23.42 24.34 3.88
N LEU A 9 -24.31 24.25 2.88
CA LEU A 9 -24.57 23.00 2.15
C LEU A 9 -23.46 22.67 1.12
N CYS A 10 -22.84 23.68 0.52
CA CYS A 10 -21.77 23.48 -0.47
C CYS A 10 -20.47 22.92 0.13
N PHE A 11 -20.20 23.14 1.42
CA PHE A 11 -18.98 22.62 2.07
C PHE A 11 -19.02 21.13 2.40
N ILE A 12 -20.20 20.50 2.40
CA ILE A 12 -20.35 19.08 2.78
C ILE A 12 -19.96 18.14 1.62
N ILE A 13 -19.90 18.64 0.39
CA ILE A 13 -19.71 17.81 -0.82
C ILE A 13 -18.23 17.68 -1.25
N TYR A 14 -17.32 18.48 -0.68
CA TYR A 14 -15.89 18.48 -1.06
C TYR A 14 -15.00 17.59 -0.16
N GLY A 15 -15.58 16.83 0.78
CA GLY A 15 -14.82 16.12 1.83
C GLY A 15 -14.85 14.59 1.79
N CYS A 16 -15.58 13.97 0.87
CA CYS A 16 -15.62 12.51 0.80
C CYS A 16 -14.39 11.98 0.07
N GLN A 17 -13.36 11.59 0.82
CA GLN A 17 -12.25 10.80 0.33
C GLN A 17 -12.81 9.56 -0.40
N THR A 18 -12.34 9.32 -1.62
CA THR A 18 -12.72 8.14 -2.39
C THR A 18 -12.28 6.86 -1.68
N ALA A 19 -12.95 5.73 -1.97
CA ALA A 19 -12.56 4.45 -1.41
C ALA A 19 -11.09 4.10 -1.78
N ALA A 20 -10.65 4.44 -2.99
CA ALA A 20 -9.29 4.25 -3.46
C ALA A 20 -8.24 5.06 -2.66
N GLU A 21 -8.52 6.33 -2.36
CA GLU A 21 -7.62 7.17 -1.53
C GLU A 21 -7.54 6.69 -0.08
N LYS A 22 -8.67 6.23 0.47
CA LYS A 22 -8.72 5.62 1.80
C LYS A 22 -7.89 4.33 1.84
N GLN A 23 -8.03 3.49 0.82
CA GLN A 23 -7.26 2.26 0.69
C GLN A 23 -5.75 2.56 0.59
N LEU A 24 -5.34 3.50 -0.26
CA LEU A 24 -3.94 3.90 -0.37
C LEU A 24 -3.37 4.39 0.97
N SER A 25 -4.13 5.22 1.68
CA SER A 25 -3.75 5.74 3.00
C SER A 25 -3.61 4.63 4.04
N SER A 26 -4.52 3.64 4.04
CA SER A 26 -4.40 2.44 4.88
C SER A 26 -3.14 1.67 4.54
N MET A 27 -2.93 1.35 3.26
CA MET A 27 -1.77 0.59 2.81
C MET A 27 -0.44 1.25 3.20
N GLN A 28 -0.34 2.59 3.13
CA GLN A 28 0.84 3.32 3.56
C GLN A 28 1.09 3.19 5.08
N ASN A 29 0.06 3.34 5.89
CA ASN A 29 0.14 3.21 7.34
C ASN A 29 0.47 1.77 7.76
N ASP A 30 -0.17 0.80 7.13
CA ASP A 30 0.04 -0.62 7.37
C ASP A 30 1.45 -1.04 6.94
N THR A 31 1.94 -0.53 5.81
CA THR A 31 3.33 -0.74 5.35
C THR A 31 4.34 -0.18 6.34
N LYS A 32 4.13 1.05 6.84
CA LYS A 32 5.02 1.66 7.84
C LYS A 32 5.08 0.84 9.13
N THR A 33 3.92 0.39 9.59
CA THR A 33 3.81 -0.46 10.78
C THR A 33 4.51 -1.79 10.58
N ALA A 34 4.25 -2.46 9.44
CA ALA A 34 4.87 -3.72 9.10
C ALA A 34 6.40 -3.60 9.00
N LEU A 35 6.92 -2.55 8.35
CA LEU A 35 8.36 -2.28 8.30
C LEU A 35 8.96 -2.08 9.69
N SER A 36 8.27 -1.36 10.58
CA SER A 36 8.71 -1.19 11.97
C SER A 36 8.80 -2.52 12.72
N GLU A 37 7.80 -3.40 12.55
CA GLU A 37 7.79 -4.72 13.20
C GLU A 37 8.89 -5.65 12.67
N ILE A 38 9.08 -5.67 11.34
CA ILE A 38 10.13 -6.46 10.70
C ILE A 38 11.50 -5.96 11.16
N ASN A 39 11.73 -4.64 11.16
CA ASN A 39 12.98 -4.04 11.62
C ASN A 39 13.25 -4.37 13.09
N ALA A 40 12.22 -4.31 13.95
CA ALA A 40 12.37 -4.68 15.35
C ALA A 40 12.73 -6.17 15.53
N CYS A 41 12.18 -7.05 14.68
CA CYS A 41 12.55 -8.47 14.67
C CYS A 41 14.02 -8.68 14.28
N VAL A 42 14.45 -8.09 13.16
CA VAL A 42 15.82 -8.20 12.65
C VAL A 42 16.83 -7.58 13.63
N HIS A 43 16.49 -6.43 14.22
CA HIS A 43 17.37 -5.73 15.16
C HIS A 43 17.70 -6.59 16.39
N LYS A 44 16.75 -7.38 16.90
CA LYS A 44 17.01 -8.31 18.02
C LYS A 44 18.09 -9.35 17.67
N ILE A 45 18.13 -9.80 16.42
CA ILE A 45 19.15 -10.74 15.93
C ILE A 45 20.48 -10.01 15.76
N GLU A 46 20.46 -8.81 15.16
CA GLU A 46 21.65 -8.00 14.92
C GLU A 46 22.42 -7.67 16.20
N ILE A 47 21.72 -7.34 17.28
CA ILE A 47 22.34 -7.00 18.58
C ILE A 47 22.64 -8.23 19.46
N ASN A 48 22.34 -9.45 19.01
CA ASN A 48 22.59 -10.65 19.80
C ASN A 48 24.11 -10.91 19.89
N PRO A 49 24.72 -10.89 21.10
CA PRO A 49 26.17 -11.04 21.26
C PRO A 49 26.68 -12.41 20.76
N SER A 50 25.81 -13.42 20.66
CA SER A 50 26.16 -14.73 20.10
C SER A 50 26.64 -14.64 18.65
N TYR A 51 26.15 -13.65 17.90
CA TYR A 51 26.40 -13.45 16.48
C TYR A 51 27.48 -12.39 16.18
N GLU A 52 28.10 -11.79 17.20
CA GLU A 52 29.07 -10.70 17.02
C GLU A 52 30.24 -11.08 16.09
N SER A 53 30.72 -12.33 16.17
CA SER A 53 31.85 -12.77 15.34
C SER A 53 31.49 -12.86 13.85
N ILE A 54 30.27 -13.27 13.52
CA ILE A 54 29.81 -13.36 12.13
C ILE A 54 29.32 -12.01 11.59
N ALA A 55 28.82 -11.13 12.45
CA ALA A 55 28.42 -9.76 12.10
C ALA A 55 29.60 -8.92 11.56
N LYS A 56 30.84 -9.26 11.95
CA LYS A 56 32.06 -8.64 11.40
C LYS A 56 32.32 -9.06 9.95
N ARG A 57 31.83 -10.23 9.52
CA ARG A 57 32.05 -10.82 8.18
C ARG A 57 30.96 -10.46 7.18
N TYR A 58 29.73 -10.28 7.64
CA TYR A 58 28.62 -9.82 6.82
C TYR A 58 27.57 -9.07 7.65
N PRO A 59 26.81 -8.14 7.05
CA PRO A 59 25.71 -7.48 7.74
C PRO A 59 24.56 -8.46 7.99
N ILE A 60 24.22 -8.75 9.24
CA ILE A 60 23.07 -9.61 9.58
C ILE A 60 21.77 -9.01 9.02
N ASN A 61 21.57 -7.71 9.24
CA ASN A 61 20.45 -6.99 8.66
C ASN A 61 20.60 -6.89 7.14
N TRP A 62 19.62 -7.42 6.41
CA TRP A 62 19.56 -7.41 4.94
C TRP A 62 19.53 -5.99 4.34
N ALA A 63 19.02 -5.02 5.09
CA ALA A 63 18.97 -3.62 4.65
C ALA A 63 20.36 -2.96 4.61
N ASN A 64 21.35 -3.47 5.35
CA ASN A 64 22.66 -2.86 5.44
C ASN A 64 23.59 -3.32 4.31
N ASP A 65 24.38 -2.39 3.79
CA ASP A 65 25.40 -2.67 2.78
C ASP A 65 26.65 -3.31 3.41
N PRO A 66 27.26 -4.33 2.76
CA PRO A 66 28.55 -4.83 3.18
C PRO A 66 29.63 -3.77 2.95
N THR A 67 30.57 -3.67 3.89
CA THR A 67 31.74 -2.80 3.74
C THR A 67 32.71 -3.33 2.67
N ILE A 68 33.64 -2.48 2.20
CA ILE A 68 34.69 -2.92 1.26
C ILE A 68 35.50 -4.09 1.82
N LEU A 69 35.80 -4.08 3.13
CA LEU A 69 36.52 -5.17 3.79
C LEU A 69 35.73 -6.49 3.79
N GLN A 70 34.43 -6.41 4.02
CA GLN A 70 33.54 -7.58 3.96
C GLN A 70 33.37 -8.08 2.52
N LEU A 71 33.36 -7.18 1.54
CA LEU A 71 33.33 -7.53 0.12
C LEU A 71 34.63 -8.17 -0.36
N SER A 72 35.78 -7.80 0.19
CA SER A 72 37.09 -8.35 -0.19
C SER A 72 37.54 -9.55 0.66
N ASP A 73 36.70 -10.02 1.57
CA ASP A 73 37.02 -11.14 2.46
C ASP A 73 37.06 -12.48 1.69
N ASN A 74 38.26 -12.93 1.34
CA ASN A 74 38.48 -14.19 0.62
C ASN A 74 38.54 -15.42 1.53
N THR A 75 38.21 -15.28 2.82
CA THR A 75 38.19 -16.42 3.74
C THR A 75 36.85 -17.17 3.68
N VAL A 76 36.87 -18.46 4.02
CA VAL A 76 35.66 -19.27 4.22
C VAL A 76 35.30 -19.33 5.71
N PRO A 77 34.03 -19.60 6.08
CA PRO A 77 33.64 -19.74 7.48
C PRO A 77 34.41 -20.84 8.21
N SER A 78 34.80 -20.58 9.46
CA SER A 78 35.27 -21.64 10.36
C SER A 78 34.11 -22.52 10.83
N ASP A 79 34.40 -23.68 11.43
CA ASP A 79 33.34 -24.56 11.96
C ASP A 79 32.53 -23.88 13.08
N LYS A 80 33.17 -22.99 13.86
CA LYS A 80 32.50 -22.16 14.85
C LYS A 80 31.60 -21.11 14.21
N ASP A 81 32.02 -20.52 13.10
CA ASP A 81 31.18 -19.57 12.36
C ASP A 81 29.96 -20.29 11.75
N ILE A 82 30.13 -21.50 11.20
CA ILE A 82 29.04 -22.30 10.64
C ILE A 82 27.93 -22.53 11.68
N GLN A 83 28.28 -22.91 12.91
CA GLN A 83 27.30 -23.09 13.97
C GLN A 83 26.50 -21.80 14.22
N LYS A 84 27.18 -20.66 14.23
CA LYS A 84 26.53 -19.34 14.42
C LYS A 84 25.67 -18.93 13.22
N ILE A 85 26.12 -19.21 12.00
CA ILE A 85 25.34 -18.96 10.77
C ILE A 85 24.03 -19.75 10.83
N ILE A 86 24.08 -21.04 11.20
CA ILE A 86 22.89 -21.90 11.29
C ILE A 86 21.91 -21.37 12.36
N LEU A 87 22.42 -20.95 13.52
CA LEU A 87 21.58 -20.36 14.57
C LEU A 87 20.93 -19.05 14.10
N ALA A 88 21.72 -18.12 13.56
CA ALA A 88 21.22 -16.85 13.04
C ALA A 88 20.23 -17.05 11.87
N PHE A 89 20.46 -18.06 11.03
CA PHE A 89 19.56 -18.44 9.94
C PHE A 89 18.19 -18.88 10.46
N ASN A 90 18.16 -19.73 11.49
CA ASN A 90 16.92 -20.17 12.12
C ASN A 90 16.16 -19.02 12.77
N ASP A 91 16.86 -18.13 13.48
CA ASP A 91 16.27 -16.93 14.08
C ASP A 91 15.69 -16.00 13.00
N MET A 92 16.44 -15.79 11.91
CA MET A 92 16.01 -14.96 10.78
C MET A 92 14.78 -15.55 10.07
N GLY A 93 14.63 -16.88 10.07
CA GLY A 93 13.45 -17.57 9.59
C GLY A 93 12.15 -17.05 10.21
N GLN A 94 12.17 -16.70 11.50
CA GLN A 94 11.00 -16.13 12.20
C GLN A 94 10.65 -14.73 11.65
N CYS A 95 11.65 -13.88 11.42
CA CYS A 95 11.44 -12.55 10.86
C CYS A 95 10.93 -12.59 9.41
N ARG A 96 11.43 -13.55 8.61
CA ARG A 96 10.93 -13.78 7.25
C ARG A 96 9.46 -14.21 7.25
N GLN A 97 9.07 -15.14 8.13
CA GLN A 97 7.67 -15.55 8.28
C GLN A 97 6.77 -14.40 8.70
N LEU A 98 7.21 -13.57 9.65
CA LEU A 98 6.52 -12.35 10.05
C LEU A 98 6.33 -11.41 8.85
N GLY A 99 7.39 -11.18 8.06
CA GLY A 99 7.34 -10.36 6.86
C GLY A 99 6.31 -10.85 5.84
N ILE A 100 6.29 -12.15 5.54
CA ILE A 100 5.28 -12.74 4.63
C ILE A 100 3.87 -12.58 5.18
N LYS A 101 3.67 -12.84 6.48
CA LYS A 101 2.37 -12.72 7.13
C LYS A 101 1.82 -11.29 7.05
N LEU A 102 2.66 -10.29 7.33
CA LEU A 102 2.27 -8.87 7.28
C LEU A 102 1.95 -8.44 5.85
N ASN A 103 2.79 -8.81 4.88
CA ASN A 103 2.58 -8.42 3.48
C ASN A 103 1.34 -9.07 2.84
N LYS A 104 0.88 -10.23 3.32
CA LYS A 104 -0.32 -10.91 2.80
C LYS A 104 -1.56 -10.01 2.76
N ASN A 105 -1.70 -9.11 3.73
CA ASN A 105 -2.87 -8.23 3.83
C ASN A 105 -2.63 -6.84 3.24
N ILE A 106 -1.37 -6.47 3.00
CA ILE A 106 -0.98 -5.14 2.54
C ILE A 106 -0.77 -5.14 1.02
N MET A 107 0.07 -6.05 0.53
CA MET A 107 0.49 -6.15 -0.86
C MET A 107 0.79 -7.63 -1.20
N PRO A 108 -0.24 -8.49 -1.34
CA PRO A 108 -0.06 -9.92 -1.56
C PRO A 108 0.77 -10.24 -2.81
N GLU A 109 0.79 -9.35 -3.80
CA GLU A 109 1.56 -9.47 -5.04
C GLU A 109 3.07 -9.51 -4.80
N ILE A 110 3.56 -9.04 -3.65
CA ILE A 110 5.00 -9.10 -3.32
C ILE A 110 5.43 -10.47 -2.78
N ILE A 111 4.48 -11.32 -2.37
CA ILE A 111 4.78 -12.62 -1.73
C ILE A 111 5.60 -13.53 -2.67
N PRO A 112 5.22 -13.75 -3.94
CA PRO A 112 5.99 -14.63 -4.82
C PRO A 112 7.45 -14.19 -4.98
N ILE A 113 7.69 -12.90 -5.15
CA ILE A 113 9.04 -12.31 -5.28
C ILE A 113 9.82 -12.44 -3.97
N SER A 114 9.14 -12.29 -2.83
CA SER A 114 9.76 -12.48 -1.51
C SER A 114 10.17 -13.94 -1.30
N LEU A 115 9.33 -14.90 -1.67
CA LEU A 115 9.64 -16.33 -1.56
C LEU A 115 10.79 -16.74 -2.49
N GLU A 116 10.84 -16.19 -3.71
CA GLU A 116 11.96 -16.38 -4.63
C GLU A 116 13.27 -15.88 -4.01
N ALA A 117 13.26 -14.65 -3.46
CA ALA A 117 14.43 -14.07 -2.81
C ALA A 117 14.88 -14.86 -1.56
N ILE A 118 13.94 -15.30 -0.72
CA ILE A 118 14.24 -16.13 0.44
C ILE A 118 14.89 -17.45 0.00
N THR A 119 14.33 -18.12 -1.01
CA THR A 119 14.87 -19.39 -1.52
C THR A 119 16.29 -19.22 -2.07
N ALA A 120 16.53 -18.14 -2.82
CA ALA A 120 17.87 -17.83 -3.33
C ALA A 120 18.86 -17.51 -2.21
N GLU A 121 18.44 -16.81 -1.14
CA GLU A 121 19.28 -16.55 0.02
C GLU A 121 19.59 -17.84 0.81
N ASP A 122 18.63 -18.76 0.91
CA ASP A 122 18.80 -20.04 1.58
C ASP A 122 19.85 -20.92 0.88
N ILE A 123 19.77 -20.98 -0.46
CA ILE A 123 20.78 -21.67 -1.28
C ILE A 123 22.15 -21.01 -1.11
N LEU A 124 22.21 -19.68 -1.16
CA LEU A 124 23.45 -18.93 -0.99
C LEU A 124 24.08 -19.16 0.40
N THR A 125 23.25 -19.23 1.44
CA THR A 125 23.69 -19.54 2.81
C THR A 125 24.18 -20.98 2.92
N ALA A 126 23.51 -21.93 2.26
CA ALA A 126 23.94 -23.32 2.22
C ALA A 126 25.32 -23.48 1.54
N ASP A 127 25.57 -22.76 0.44
CA ASP A 127 26.88 -22.76 -0.22
C ASP A 127 27.99 -22.18 0.67
N LEU A 128 27.69 -21.13 1.42
CA LEU A 128 28.61 -20.54 2.39
C LEU A 128 28.94 -21.52 3.53
N VAL A 129 27.92 -22.17 4.10
CA VAL A 129 28.07 -23.18 5.16
C VAL A 129 28.87 -24.40 4.66
N GLN A 130 28.67 -24.80 3.41
CA GLN A 130 29.45 -25.87 2.76
C GLN A 130 30.87 -25.43 2.34
N LYS A 131 31.28 -24.19 2.67
CA LYS A 131 32.58 -23.60 2.32
C LYS A 131 32.86 -23.58 0.80
N LYS A 132 31.82 -23.58 -0.03
CA LYS A 132 31.95 -23.49 -1.50
C LYS A 132 32.24 -22.08 -1.98
N ILE A 133 31.91 -21.09 -1.16
CA ILE A 133 32.10 -19.67 -1.44
C ILE A 133 32.74 -18.98 -0.24
N THR A 134 33.47 -17.91 -0.52
CA THR A 134 34.06 -17.03 0.51
C THR A 134 33.02 -16.09 1.12
N TRP A 135 33.35 -15.44 2.23
CA TRP A 135 32.53 -14.35 2.80
C TRP A 135 32.30 -13.21 1.80
N GLY A 136 33.33 -12.83 1.04
CA GLY A 136 33.26 -11.80 0.02
C GLY A 136 32.35 -12.19 -1.15
N ASP A 137 32.42 -13.44 -1.62
CA ASP A 137 31.50 -13.97 -2.62
C ASP A 137 30.05 -13.95 -2.13
N TYR A 138 29.82 -14.39 -0.89
CA TYR A 138 28.52 -14.35 -0.25
C TYR A 138 27.97 -12.93 -0.22
N ASN A 139 28.75 -11.95 0.26
CA ASN A 139 28.35 -10.55 0.33
C ASN A 139 28.01 -9.96 -1.04
N ARG A 140 28.82 -10.20 -2.07
CA ARG A 140 28.54 -9.74 -3.45
C ARG A 140 27.24 -10.32 -4.00
N LYS A 141 27.06 -11.65 -3.88
CA LYS A 141 25.85 -12.35 -4.35
C LYS A 141 24.61 -11.89 -3.58
N ARG A 142 24.75 -11.66 -2.27
CA ARG A 142 23.69 -11.12 -1.41
C ARG A 142 23.25 -9.73 -1.84
N THR A 143 24.19 -8.83 -2.11
CA THR A 143 23.91 -7.49 -2.66
C THR A 143 23.17 -7.58 -4.00
N SER A 144 23.62 -8.47 -4.90
CA SER A 144 22.93 -8.69 -6.18
C SER A 144 21.50 -9.15 -5.98
N LEU A 145 21.26 -10.11 -5.06
CA LEU A 145 19.93 -10.63 -4.76
C LEU A 145 19.01 -9.54 -4.20
N ARG A 146 19.52 -8.69 -3.31
CA ARG A 146 18.75 -7.55 -2.77
C ARG A 146 18.40 -6.54 -3.85
N ASN A 147 19.31 -6.27 -4.78
CA ASN A 147 19.07 -5.34 -5.88
C ASN A 147 18.00 -5.88 -6.84
N ASP A 148 18.05 -7.19 -7.14
CA ASP A 148 17.02 -7.87 -7.94
C ASP A 148 15.65 -7.83 -7.27
N PHE A 149 15.57 -8.23 -6.00
CA PHE A 149 14.35 -8.12 -5.19
C PHE A 149 13.80 -6.69 -5.21
N SER A 150 14.65 -5.69 -4.95
CA SER A 150 14.26 -4.28 -4.91
C SER A 150 13.74 -3.80 -6.27
N ALA A 151 14.34 -4.26 -7.37
CA ALA A 151 13.86 -3.94 -8.71
C ALA A 151 12.48 -4.53 -8.98
N LYS A 152 12.29 -5.82 -8.69
CA LYS A 152 11.00 -6.52 -8.84
C LYS A 152 9.91 -5.91 -7.95
N ALA A 153 10.24 -5.60 -6.69
CA ALA A 153 9.33 -4.96 -5.74
C ALA A 153 8.86 -3.57 -6.23
N ARG A 154 9.75 -2.76 -6.83
CA ARG A 154 9.36 -1.47 -7.43
C ARG A 154 8.37 -1.64 -8.58
N VAL A 155 8.52 -2.68 -9.40
CA VAL A 155 7.57 -2.98 -10.49
C VAL A 155 6.20 -3.30 -9.92
N VAL A 156 6.12 -4.17 -8.90
CA VAL A 156 4.85 -4.48 -8.23
C VAL A 156 4.22 -3.25 -7.59
N ALA A 157 5.01 -2.45 -6.87
CA ALA A 157 4.51 -1.22 -6.25
C ALA A 157 3.94 -0.24 -7.29
N ALA A 158 4.58 -0.12 -8.46
CA ALA A 158 4.09 0.71 -9.55
C ALA A 158 2.77 0.17 -10.14
N GLN A 159 2.65 -1.15 -10.30
CA GLN A 159 1.42 -1.80 -10.78
C GLN A 159 0.24 -1.56 -9.82
N VAL A 160 0.47 -1.76 -8.52
CA VAL A 160 -0.54 -1.51 -7.48
C VAL A 160 -0.93 -0.04 -7.46
N GLY A 161 0.05 0.87 -7.52
CA GLY A 161 -0.20 2.31 -7.59
C GLY A 161 -1.06 2.71 -8.80
N ASN A 162 -0.76 2.16 -9.98
CA ASN A 162 -1.55 2.39 -11.20
C ASN A 162 -2.98 1.86 -11.08
N ALA A 163 -3.16 0.67 -10.49
CA ALA A 163 -4.49 0.10 -10.27
C ALA A 163 -5.34 0.96 -9.32
N LEU A 164 -4.74 1.47 -8.24
CA LEU A 164 -5.42 2.38 -7.31
C LEU A 164 -5.79 3.71 -7.98
N ALA A 165 -4.90 4.29 -8.78
CA ALA A 165 -5.17 5.51 -9.52
C ALA A 165 -6.32 5.35 -10.53
N GLN A 166 -6.37 4.22 -11.24
CA GLN A 166 -7.48 3.90 -12.15
C GLN A 166 -8.81 3.73 -11.40
N SER A 167 -8.78 3.05 -10.25
CA SER A 167 -9.96 2.89 -9.38
C SER A 167 -10.49 4.24 -8.89
N HIS A 168 -9.60 5.13 -8.46
CA HIS A 168 -9.94 6.50 -8.07
C HIS A 168 -10.62 7.26 -9.21
N GLN A 169 -10.03 7.24 -10.41
CA GLN A 169 -10.59 7.92 -11.59
C GLN A 169 -12.00 7.42 -11.93
N ALA A 170 -12.22 6.10 -11.86
CA ALA A 170 -13.52 5.49 -12.11
C ALA A 170 -14.57 5.89 -11.06
N GLU A 171 -14.18 5.99 -9.79
CA GLU A 171 -15.08 6.43 -8.71
C GLU A 171 -15.50 7.90 -8.91
N ILE A 172 -14.56 8.78 -9.25
CA ILE A 172 -14.87 10.19 -9.55
C ILE A 172 -15.80 10.31 -10.75
N GLN A 173 -15.58 9.55 -11.82
CA GLN A 173 -16.46 9.54 -12.99
C GLN A 173 -17.89 9.10 -12.61
N HIS A 174 -18.03 8.01 -11.85
CA HIS A 174 -19.33 7.53 -11.38
C HIS A 174 -20.05 8.56 -10.49
N GLN A 175 -19.33 9.27 -9.62
CA GLN A 175 -19.89 10.35 -8.81
C GLN A 175 -20.37 11.53 -9.68
N GLN A 176 -19.61 11.92 -10.71
CA GLN A 176 -20.00 12.98 -11.65
C GLN A 176 -21.25 12.62 -12.45
N GLU A 177 -21.35 11.37 -12.92
CA GLU A 177 -22.53 10.87 -13.62
C GLU A 177 -23.77 10.86 -12.72
N ALA A 178 -23.64 10.44 -11.46
CA ALA A 178 -24.73 10.46 -10.49
C ALA A 178 -25.21 11.90 -10.19
N ILE A 179 -24.29 12.86 -10.03
CA ILE A 179 -24.63 14.28 -9.84
C ILE A 179 -25.34 14.84 -11.07
N LYS A 180 -24.86 14.52 -12.27
CA LYS A 180 -25.49 14.95 -13.52
C LYS A 180 -26.90 14.38 -13.65
N ALA A 181 -27.08 13.09 -13.43
CA ALA A 181 -28.40 12.44 -13.48
C ALA A 181 -29.37 13.02 -12.45
N PHE A 182 -28.89 13.35 -11.24
CA PHE A 182 -29.69 14.04 -10.23
C PHE A 182 -30.09 15.44 -10.67
N SER A 183 -29.15 16.24 -11.20
CA SER A 183 -29.43 17.59 -11.71
C SER A 183 -30.43 17.58 -12.87
N ASP A 184 -30.28 16.65 -13.82
CA ASP A 184 -31.20 16.49 -14.94
C ASP A 184 -32.61 16.09 -14.47
N GLY A 185 -32.72 15.20 -13.47
CA GLY A 185 -33.99 14.83 -12.85
C GLY A 185 -34.65 15.99 -12.10
N PHE A 186 -33.86 16.78 -11.38
CA PHE A 186 -34.34 17.97 -10.67
C PHE A 186 -34.89 19.01 -11.65
N ASN A 187 -34.14 19.34 -12.71
CA ASN A 187 -34.59 20.31 -13.72
C ASN A 187 -35.89 19.86 -14.41
N LYS A 188 -36.02 18.58 -14.76
CA LYS A 188 -37.27 18.02 -15.33
C LYS A 188 -38.45 18.07 -14.36
N GLY A 189 -38.20 17.98 -13.06
CA GLY A 189 -39.25 18.11 -12.03
C GLY A 189 -39.79 19.53 -11.87
N PHE A 190 -38.98 20.55 -12.10
CA PHE A 190 -39.39 21.96 -12.05
C PHE A 190 -40.06 22.45 -13.34
N ASP A 191 -39.72 21.88 -14.50
CA ASP A 191 -40.45 22.15 -15.76
C ASP A 191 -41.86 21.53 -15.77
N ASN A 192 -42.16 20.61 -14.85
CA ASN A 192 -43.52 20.25 -14.49
C ASN A 192 -44.17 21.28 -13.54
N ASN A 193 -43.86 22.56 -13.72
CA ASN A 193 -44.85 23.61 -13.53
C ASN A 193 -45.98 23.34 -14.54
N ARG A 194 -46.81 22.31 -14.25
CA ARG A 194 -48.15 22.18 -14.78
C ARG A 194 -48.69 23.58 -14.70
N THR A 195 -48.91 24.20 -15.84
CA THR A 195 -49.80 25.33 -15.93
C THR A 195 -51.10 24.77 -15.37
N VAL A 196 -51.35 25.00 -14.09
CA VAL A 196 -52.70 24.87 -13.56
C VAL A 196 -53.41 25.99 -14.31
N ILE A 197 -54.00 25.64 -15.45
CA ILE A 197 -54.90 26.53 -16.16
C ILE A 197 -56.11 26.61 -15.24
N THR A 198 -56.03 27.49 -14.24
CA THR A 198 -57.21 27.97 -13.54
C THR A 198 -57.95 28.83 -14.55
N ASN A 199 -58.93 28.21 -15.21
CA ASN A 199 -59.86 28.90 -16.10
C ASN A 199 -60.74 29.82 -15.23
N CYS A 200 -60.23 31.00 -14.90
CA CYS A 200 -60.96 32.02 -14.17
C CYS A 200 -61.73 32.87 -15.19
N THR A 201 -62.99 32.53 -15.44
CA THR A 201 -63.88 33.41 -16.20
C THR A 201 -64.38 34.52 -15.28
N GLY A 202 -63.81 35.72 -15.42
CA GLY A 202 -64.36 36.93 -14.80
C GLY A 202 -65.55 37.44 -15.61
N SER A 203 -66.76 37.30 -15.08
CA SER A 203 -67.95 37.99 -15.61
C SER A 203 -68.08 39.35 -14.92
N GLY A 204 -68.03 40.42 -15.72
CA GLY A 204 -67.83 41.79 -15.27
C GLY A 204 -69.00 42.49 -14.58
N ILE A 205 -69.72 41.84 -13.66
CA ILE A 205 -70.80 42.52 -12.91
C ILE A 205 -70.73 42.32 -11.39
N THR A 206 -69.97 41.36 -10.85
CA THR A 206 -69.76 41.24 -9.40
C THR A 206 -68.36 40.73 -9.07
N ASN A 207 -67.70 41.32 -8.05
CA ASN A 207 -66.34 41.03 -7.60
C ASN A 207 -66.19 39.64 -6.92
N SER A 208 -66.56 38.56 -7.59
CA SER A 208 -66.37 37.20 -7.09
C SER A 208 -65.69 36.34 -8.15
N VAL A 209 -64.43 35.97 -7.89
CA VAL A 209 -63.68 35.00 -8.71
C VAL A 209 -63.85 33.63 -8.06
N THR A 210 -64.51 32.72 -8.77
CA THR A 210 -64.66 31.32 -8.32
C THR A 210 -63.69 30.46 -9.12
N CYS A 211 -62.68 29.90 -8.44
CA CYS A 211 -61.76 28.94 -9.04
C CYS A 211 -62.22 27.53 -8.67
N ILE A 212 -62.44 26.66 -9.66
CA ILE A 212 -62.70 25.23 -9.43
C ILE A 212 -61.42 24.47 -9.74
N SER A 213 -60.87 23.78 -8.74
CA SER A 213 -59.83 22.77 -8.93
C SER A 213 -60.48 21.40 -9.06
N HIS A 214 -60.20 20.69 -10.14
CA HIS A 214 -60.46 19.25 -10.25
C HIS A 214 -59.34 18.45 -9.60
#